data_AF-A0A838ERI1-F1
#
_entry.id   AF-A0A838ERI1-F1
#
_cell.length_a   1.000
_cell.length_b   1.000
_cell.length_c   1.000
_cell.angle_alpha   90.00
_cell.angle_beta   90.00
_cell.angle_gamma   90.00
#
_symmetry.space_group_name_H-M   'P 1'
#
loop_
_entity.id
_entity.type
_entity.pdbx_description
1 polymer ?
#
loop_
_entity_poly.entity_id
_entity_poly.type
_entity_poly.pdbx_seq_one_letter_code
_entity_poly.pdbx_strand_id
1 'polypeptide(L)'
;MKWITRERPKIDRIACPWLIQKFVDHDAVFLYVPKDKVIEVAKIEGAIPYDIAGVELTHDGDLCSFDAFIKKYELKDAGLDELALIVN
;
A
#
# COMPACT_ATOMS: atom_id res chain seq x y z
N MET A 1 0.37 9.98 8.45
CA MET A 1 0.50 8.61 9.04
C MET A 1 1.77 7.94 8.53
N LYS A 2 2.31 6.94 9.25
CA LYS A 2 3.42 6.12 8.75
C LYS A 2 2.90 4.84 8.10
N TRP A 3 3.49 4.49 6.97
CA TRP A 3 3.17 3.31 6.17
C TRP A 3 4.43 2.50 5.98
N ILE A 4 4.34 1.17 5.98
CA ILE A 4 5.52 0.32 5.91
C ILE A 4 5.32 -0.88 4.99
N THR A 5 6.34 -1.17 4.19
CA THR A 5 6.38 -2.37 3.36
C THR A 5 7.82 -2.88 3.23
N ARG A 6 8.02 -3.96 2.48
CA ARG A 6 9.35 -4.54 2.27
C ARG A 6 10.19 -3.73 1.28
N GLU A 7 11.50 -3.70 1.51
CA GLU A 7 12.49 -3.12 0.59
C GLU A 7 12.46 -3.78 -0.79
N ARG A 8 13.11 -3.12 -1.76
CA ARG A 8 13.12 -3.50 -3.19
C ARG A 8 11.69 -3.54 -3.75
N PRO A 9 10.98 -2.39 -3.71
CA PRO A 9 9.58 -2.34 -4.11
C PRO A 9 9.44 -2.66 -5.59
N LYS A 10 8.36 -3.39 -5.93
CA LYS A 10 7.90 -3.57 -7.30
C LYS A 10 6.82 -2.52 -7.59
N ILE A 11 6.20 -2.61 -8.76
CA ILE A 11 5.22 -1.62 -9.26
C ILE A 11 4.15 -1.32 -8.20
N ASP A 12 3.50 -2.35 -7.65
CA ASP A 12 2.52 -2.28 -6.56
C ASP A 12 2.97 -1.43 -5.35
N ARG A 13 4.18 -1.70 -4.84
CA ARG A 13 4.75 -1.02 -3.66
C ARG A 13 5.23 0.40 -3.91
N ILE A 14 5.24 0.85 -5.17
CA ILE A 14 5.53 2.23 -5.57
C ILE A 14 4.22 2.97 -5.89
N ALA A 15 3.27 2.30 -6.55
CA ALA A 15 1.97 2.87 -6.90
C ALA A 15 1.10 3.14 -5.65
N CYS A 16 1.10 2.23 -4.66
CA CYS A 16 0.34 2.42 -3.42
C CYS A 16 0.76 3.69 -2.66
N PRO A 17 2.06 3.98 -2.43
CA PRO A 17 2.49 5.26 -1.85
C PRO A 17 1.95 6.50 -2.54
N TRP A 18 1.97 6.52 -3.88
CA TRP A 18 1.43 7.63 -4.66
C TRP A 18 -0.08 7.79 -4.43
N LEU A 19 -0.84 6.69 -4.47
CA LEU A 19 -2.28 6.71 -4.22
C LEU A 19 -2.59 7.20 -2.80
N ILE A 20 -1.84 6.70 -1.81
CA ILE A 20 -2.01 7.11 -0.41
C ILE A 20 -1.75 8.62 -0.28
N GLN A 21 -0.62 9.13 -0.80
CA GLN A 21 -0.29 10.55 -0.70
C GLN A 21 -1.28 11.47 -1.42
N LYS A 22 -1.92 10.97 -2.49
CA LYS A 22 -2.81 11.79 -3.30
C LYS A 22 -4.27 11.76 -2.83
N PHE A 23 -4.74 10.63 -2.29
CA PHE A 23 -6.15 10.41 -2.03
C PHE A 23 -6.50 10.05 -0.59
N VAL A 24 -5.52 9.62 0.22
CA VAL A 24 -5.77 9.13 1.60
C VAL A 24 -5.16 10.05 2.65
N ASP A 25 -3.87 10.37 2.51
CA ASP A 25 -3.08 11.09 3.50
C ASP A 25 -1.89 11.79 2.84
N HIS A 26 -2.01 13.10 2.63
CA HIS A 26 -1.00 13.91 1.96
C HIS A 26 0.37 13.91 2.63
N ASP A 27 0.38 13.80 3.96
CA ASP A 27 1.59 13.84 4.78
C ASP A 27 2.10 12.44 5.12
N ALA A 28 1.71 11.42 4.34
CA ALA A 28 2.12 10.05 4.55
C ALA A 28 3.65 9.88 4.43
N VAL A 29 4.22 9.16 5.41
CA VAL A 29 5.65 8.79 5.46
C VAL A 29 5.77 7.29 5.22
N PHE A 30 6.68 6.89 4.33
CA PHE A 30 6.86 5.49 3.94
C PHE A 30 8.18 4.93 4.46
N LEU A 31 8.11 3.76 5.09
CA LEU A 31 9.25 2.99 5.56
C LEU A 31 9.41 1.75 4.68
N TYR A 32 10.64 1.52 4.21
CA TYR A 32 11.01 0.33 3.45
C TYR A 32 12.07 -0.43 4.23
N VAL A 33 11.76 -1.66 4.62
CA VAL A 33 12.63 -2.47 5.49
C VAL A 33 12.79 -3.90 4.97
N PRO A 34 13.78 -4.69 5.42
CA PRO A 34 13.85 -6.11 5.10
C PRO A 34 12.52 -6.84 5.34
N LYS A 35 12.18 -7.79 4.47
CA LYS A 35 10.86 -8.46 4.47
C LYS A 35 10.49 -9.07 5.83
N ASP A 36 11.46 -9.67 6.51
CA ASP A 36 11.33 -10.29 7.82
C ASP A 36 11.18 -9.28 8.96
N LYS A 37 11.46 -8.00 8.71
CA LYS A 37 11.40 -6.91 9.69
C LYS A 37 10.15 -6.05 9.62
N VAL A 38 9.33 -6.18 8.57
CA VAL A 38 8.16 -5.31 8.35
C VAL A 38 7.22 -5.28 9.56
N ILE A 39 6.82 -6.43 10.10
CA ILE A 39 5.88 -6.49 11.23
C ILE A 39 6.50 -5.99 12.53
N GLU A 40 7.76 -6.30 12.77
CA GLU A 40 8.49 -5.84 13.97
C GLU A 40 8.59 -4.32 13.99
N VAL A 41 9.08 -3.73 12.89
CA VAL A 41 9.24 -2.27 12.75
C VAL A 41 7.89 -1.57 12.71
N ALA A 42 6.87 -2.15 12.07
CA ALA A 42 5.51 -1.60 12.07
C ALA A 42 4.99 -1.34 13.48
N LYS A 43 5.19 -2.30 14.40
CA LYS A 43 4.77 -2.17 15.80
C LYS A 43 5.55 -1.10 16.55
N ILE A 44 6.87 -1.03 16.33
CA ILE A 44 7.76 -0.05 16.99
C ILE A 44 7.42 1.38 16.52
N GLU A 45 7.23 1.57 15.22
CA GLU A 45 7.04 2.87 14.59
C GLU A 45 5.57 3.34 14.60
N GLY A 46 4.64 2.48 14.99
CA GLY A 46 3.21 2.72 14.83
C GLY A 46 2.81 2.87 13.36
N ALA A 47 3.48 2.14 12.46
CA ALA A 47 3.27 2.23 11.01
C ALA A 47 2.26 1.17 10.54
N ILE A 48 1.47 1.53 9.53
CA ILE A 48 0.46 0.66 8.93
C ILE A 48 1.15 -0.21 7.86
N PRO A 49 1.20 -1.55 8.04
CA PRO A 49 1.81 -2.42 7.06
C PRO A 49 0.90 -2.62 5.85
N TYR A 50 1.48 -2.65 4.67
CA TYR A 50 0.77 -2.97 3.43
C TYR A 50 1.61 -3.84 2.50
N ASP A 51 0.91 -4.56 1.62
CA ASP A 51 1.47 -5.36 0.54
C ASP A 51 2.47 -6.43 1.01
N ILE A 52 2.10 -7.07 2.12
CA ILE A 52 2.76 -8.22 2.74
C ILE A 52 1.72 -9.29 3.11
N ALA A 53 2.14 -10.54 3.28
CA ALA A 53 1.20 -11.62 3.60
C ALA A 53 0.56 -11.42 4.99
N GLY A 54 -0.75 -11.62 5.08
CA GLY A 54 -1.48 -11.63 6.35
C GLY A 54 -1.82 -10.24 6.93
N VAL A 55 -1.69 -9.16 6.15
CA VAL A 55 -2.21 -7.84 6.54
C VAL A 55 -3.43 -7.47 5.72
N GLU A 56 -4.24 -6.56 6.22
CA GLU A 56 -5.51 -6.16 5.60
C GLU A 56 -5.33 -5.57 4.19
N LEU A 57 -4.31 -4.73 4.01
CA LEU A 57 -4.01 -4.06 2.74
C LEU A 57 -2.99 -4.88 1.95
N THR A 58 -3.42 -6.00 1.40
CA THR A 58 -2.59 -6.94 0.64
C THR A 58 -3.32 -7.45 -0.59
N HIS A 59 -2.69 -8.34 -1.36
CA HIS A 59 -3.32 -8.96 -2.53
C HIS A 59 -4.47 -9.89 -2.11
N ASP A 60 -5.58 -9.85 -2.84
CA ASP A 60 -6.76 -10.72 -2.64
C ASP A 60 -7.16 -11.36 -3.98
N GLY A 61 -6.75 -12.61 -4.18
CA GLY A 61 -6.93 -13.30 -5.46
C GLY A 61 -6.19 -12.59 -6.59
N ASP A 62 -6.95 -12.16 -7.60
CA ASP A 62 -6.43 -11.39 -8.75
C ASP A 62 -6.32 -9.88 -8.46
N LEU A 63 -6.80 -9.41 -7.29
CA LEU A 63 -6.73 -8.00 -6.91
C LEU A 63 -5.40 -7.70 -6.23
N CYS A 64 -4.68 -6.71 -6.74
CA CYS A 64 -3.43 -6.27 -6.13
C CYS A 64 -3.70 -5.36 -4.92
N SER A 65 -2.64 -4.94 -4.23
CA SER A 65 -2.77 -4.07 -3.06
C SER A 65 -3.37 -2.71 -3.41
N PHE A 66 -3.19 -2.23 -4.64
CA PHE A 66 -3.77 -0.98 -5.14
C PHE A 66 -5.30 -1.04 -5.13
N ASP A 67 -5.89 -2.14 -5.59
CA ASP A 67 -7.34 -2.39 -5.55
C ASP A 67 -7.86 -2.43 -4.10
N ALA A 68 -7.09 -3.05 -3.19
CA ALA A 68 -7.43 -3.09 -1.77
C ALA A 68 -7.51 -1.68 -1.17
N PHE A 69 -6.63 -0.75 -1.58
CA PHE A 69 -6.70 0.65 -1.15
C PHE A 69 -7.93 1.37 -1.71
N ILE A 70 -8.21 1.24 -3.02
CA ILE A 70 -9.39 1.85 -3.65
C ILE A 70 -10.66 1.41 -2.92
N LYS A 71 -10.80 0.11 -2.67
CA LYS A 71 -11.95 -0.46 -1.98
C LYS A 71 -12.06 -0.02 -0.53
N LYS A 72 -10.96 -0.11 0.24
CA LYS A 72 -10.96 0.23 1.67
C LYS A 72 -11.31 1.70 1.93
N TYR A 73 -10.80 2.60 1.10
CA TYR A 73 -10.98 4.04 1.26
C TYR A 73 -12.13 4.60 0.43
N GLU A 74 -12.91 3.73 -0.22
CA GLU A 74 -14.05 4.10 -1.08
C GLU A 74 -13.70 5.17 -2.11
N LEU A 75 -12.51 5.08 -2.69
CA LEU A 75 -12.01 6.06 -3.68
C LEU A 75 -12.80 5.90 -4.98
N LYS A 76 -13.55 6.94 -5.36
CA LYS A 76 -14.37 6.96 -6.57
C LYS A 76 -13.78 7.93 -7.58
N ASP A 77 -12.92 7.42 -8.46
CA ASP A 77 -12.24 8.20 -9.49
C ASP A 77 -12.00 7.32 -10.73
N ALA A 78 -12.53 7.73 -11.88
CA ALA A 78 -12.42 6.96 -13.11
C ALA A 78 -10.96 6.79 -13.60
N GLY A 79 -10.06 7.71 -13.24
CA GLY A 79 -8.64 7.59 -13.55
C GLY A 79 -7.95 6.55 -12.66
N LEU A 80 -8.40 6.37 -11.41
CA LEU A 80 -7.91 5.29 -10.56
C LEU A 80 -8.35 3.92 -11.08
N ASP A 81 -9.57 3.81 -11.62
CA ASP A 81 -10.07 2.57 -12.22
C ASP A 81 -9.20 2.14 -13.42
N GLU A 82 -8.85 3.09 -14.29
CA GLU A 82 -7.93 2.84 -15.43
C GLU A 82 -6.50 2.51 -14.97
N LEU A 83 -6.01 3.19 -13.94
CA LEU A 83 -4.68 2.92 -13.38
C LEU A 83 -4.57 1.53 -12.76
N ALA A 84 -5.63 1.04 -12.10
CA ALA A 84 -5.66 -0.29 -11.50
C ALA A 84 -5.40 -1.40 -12.54
N LEU A 85 -5.89 -1.22 -13.77
CA LEU A 85 -5.65 -2.15 -14.89
C LEU A 85 -4.17 -2.24 -15.31
N ILE A 86 -3.37 -1.21 -15.03
CA ILE A 86 -1.94 -1.12 -15.40
C ILE A 86 -1.03 -1.60 -14.26
N VAL A 87 -1.43 -1.35 -13.01
CA VAL A 87 -0.61 -1.62 -11.82
C VAL A 87 -0.58 -3.11 -11.44
N ASN A 88 -1.58 -3.89 -11.87
CA ASN A 88 -1.71 -5.33 -11.63
C ASN A 88 -0.47 -6.17 -12.03
#